data_AF-A0A4S8I472-F1
#
_entry.id   AF-A0A4S8I472-F1
#
_cell.length_a   1.000
_cell.length_b   1.000
_cell.length_c   1.000
_cell.angle_alpha   90.00
_cell.angle_beta   90.00
_cell.angle_gamma   90.00
#
_symmetry.space_group_name_H-M   'P 1'
#
loop_
_entity.id
_entity.type
_entity.pdbx_description
1 polymer ?
#
loop_
_entity_poly.entity_id
_entity_poly.type
_entity_poly.pdbx_seq_one_letter_code
_entity_poly.pdbx_strand_id
1 'polypeptide(L)'
;MQRNLLSLVLLSIVISGLVSCSRTKPGIAVPKDASLAVHININSLTSKVSWQEIQQNDWFKELYADETDSLSKKILDNPANSGIDIKADLAFFVKKEGQGGYMAFEGGVKDASAFEAFATKANKGGKVVKEGDVNVLATSLKSLVAWTDSRFIYIADASMPSVSGRLNSSSFDSREPFSFRTDSLQKFAMQLFDLPGKNNLMSDDRFASLLKDPGDIHYWVNAEQYYNSLGGFLSLLKLNVLFEGNAYGATLNFENGKIAFKSRAYYNKELNDLMKKYAGSKVDAATINRIPSKNVVAVFALKYPPQGLKDLIKLIGVDGFVNSFFSGVGYSTDEFVKANKGDLLLSVTDVEMKTHSITAEGPDGAPYPQMEIPDPGAKVLFATSVNDKPSFDKLFGILQTKAQEFVPDFYSKIHFQLNNDWFAASNSPEQVNAFLSGGNNQFPFANRISGKAFGGYINVQQLLRSVSPAFATDSSAKLAMDASINMWQDIVITGGDREGDAFIAEAEVNLVDKSTNSLKQLNKYLDTISKLKHPRHRRYDVQVNYSDPAALSLAALKPVLHP
;
A
#
# COMPACT_ATOMS: atom_id res chain seq x y z
N MET A 1 24.28 3.92 -13.65
CA MET A 1 23.46 4.10 -14.87
C MET A 1 22.77 2.80 -15.33
N GLN A 2 23.46 1.71 -15.67
CA GLN A 2 22.79 0.45 -16.10
C GLN A 2 21.87 -0.24 -15.07
N ARG A 3 22.10 -0.04 -13.76
CA ARG A 3 21.17 -0.46 -12.67
C ARG A 3 19.80 0.20 -12.77
N ASN A 4 19.74 1.38 -13.37
CA ASN A 4 18.50 2.08 -13.65
C ASN A 4 17.86 1.50 -14.92
N LEU A 5 18.64 1.05 -15.92
CA LEU A 5 18.10 0.52 -17.17
C LEU A 5 17.27 -0.77 -16.97
N LEU A 6 17.73 -1.76 -16.19
CA LEU A 6 16.94 -2.98 -15.96
C LEU A 6 15.70 -2.71 -15.08
N SER A 7 15.84 -1.83 -14.08
CA SER A 7 14.73 -1.40 -13.21
C SER A 7 13.72 -0.53 -13.97
N LEU A 8 14.17 0.30 -14.91
CA LEU A 8 13.34 1.10 -15.82
C LEU A 8 12.77 0.27 -16.96
N VAL A 9 13.45 -0.77 -17.43
CA VAL A 9 12.96 -1.71 -18.45
C VAL A 9 11.87 -2.60 -17.85
N LEU A 10 12.02 -3.07 -16.60
CA LEU A 10 10.92 -3.71 -15.87
C LEU A 10 9.75 -2.74 -15.60
N LEU A 11 10.03 -1.44 -15.40
CA LEU A 11 8.99 -0.41 -15.28
C LEU A 11 8.35 -0.01 -16.63
N SER A 12 9.07 -0.15 -17.75
CA SER A 12 8.66 0.30 -19.09
C SER A 12 8.06 -0.82 -19.94
N ILE A 13 8.42 -2.09 -19.68
CA ILE A 13 7.74 -3.29 -20.20
C ILE A 13 6.29 -3.33 -19.72
N VAL A 14 5.97 -2.73 -18.56
CA VAL A 14 4.59 -2.58 -18.05
C VAL A 14 3.73 -1.67 -18.95
N ILE A 15 4.30 -0.89 -19.89
CA ILE A 15 3.59 0.22 -20.57
C ILE A 15 3.72 0.23 -22.11
N SER A 16 4.02 -0.88 -22.79
CA SER A 16 4.04 -0.87 -24.28
C SER A 16 3.48 -2.14 -24.97
N GLY A 17 2.54 -1.96 -25.92
CA GLY A 17 1.98 -3.05 -26.75
C GLY A 17 0.72 -2.66 -27.55
N LEU A 18 0.79 -2.71 -28.89
CA LEU A 18 -0.30 -2.37 -29.83
C LEU A 18 -0.94 -3.60 -30.54
N VAL A 19 -2.28 -3.60 -30.58
CA VAL A 19 -3.27 -4.18 -31.51
C VAL A 19 -3.47 -5.73 -31.62
N SER A 20 -4.67 -6.14 -31.19
CA SER A 20 -5.61 -7.21 -31.60
C SER A 20 -5.40 -8.72 -31.27
N CYS A 21 -6.33 -9.20 -30.43
CA CYS A 21 -7.11 -10.45 -30.35
C CYS A 21 -6.54 -11.82 -30.79
N SER A 22 -6.42 -12.78 -29.85
CA SER A 22 -7.51 -13.69 -29.42
C SER A 22 -7.05 -14.55 -28.23
N ARG A 23 -7.99 -14.91 -27.36
CA ARG A 23 -7.77 -15.67 -26.11
C ARG A 23 -7.15 -17.04 -26.38
N THR A 24 -5.85 -17.18 -26.16
CA THR A 24 -5.22 -18.47 -25.85
C THR A 24 -4.23 -18.23 -24.71
N LYS A 25 -4.47 -18.87 -23.56
CA LYS A 25 -3.76 -18.63 -22.29
C LYS A 25 -2.24 -18.79 -22.48
N PRO A 26 -1.42 -17.74 -22.36
CA PRO A 26 0.01 -17.92 -22.13
C PRO A 26 0.18 -18.51 -20.71
N GLY A 27 0.98 -19.56 -20.60
CA GLY A 27 1.17 -20.38 -19.41
C GLY A 27 1.96 -19.70 -18.30
N ILE A 28 1.35 -18.72 -17.64
CA ILE A 28 1.80 -18.22 -16.33
C ILE A 28 1.78 -19.40 -15.35
N ALA A 29 2.93 -19.73 -14.76
CA ALA A 29 3.09 -20.84 -13.84
C ALA A 29 3.51 -20.33 -12.46
N VAL A 30 2.54 -19.71 -11.80
CA VAL A 30 2.64 -19.32 -10.40
C VAL A 30 2.35 -20.53 -9.53
N PRO A 31 3.26 -20.96 -8.64
CA PRO A 31 2.98 -22.01 -7.65
C PRO A 31 1.79 -21.64 -6.75
N LYS A 32 0.92 -22.61 -6.47
CA LYS A 32 -0.29 -22.41 -5.64
C LYS A 32 0.02 -21.95 -4.21
N ASP A 33 1.20 -22.32 -3.70
CA ASP A 33 1.74 -21.95 -2.39
C ASP A 33 2.62 -20.68 -2.43
N ALA A 34 2.63 -19.92 -3.54
CA ALA A 34 3.30 -18.62 -3.57
C ALA A 34 2.72 -17.70 -2.48
N SER A 35 3.59 -17.04 -1.71
CA SER A 35 3.19 -16.08 -0.66
C SER A 35 2.55 -14.84 -1.26
N LEU A 36 3.03 -14.46 -2.44
CA LEU A 36 2.59 -13.31 -3.21
C LEU A 36 2.56 -13.69 -4.68
N ALA A 37 1.51 -13.32 -5.40
CA ALA A 37 1.45 -13.30 -6.85
C ALA A 37 0.87 -11.98 -7.35
N VAL A 38 1.42 -11.47 -8.45
CA VAL A 38 0.97 -10.27 -9.15
C VAL A 38 0.84 -10.64 -10.61
N HIS A 39 -0.36 -10.49 -11.15
CA HIS A 39 -0.65 -10.63 -12.56
C HIS A 39 -0.83 -9.23 -13.18
N ILE A 40 -0.16 -8.98 -14.30
CA ILE A 40 -0.13 -7.69 -14.99
C ILE A 40 -0.75 -7.87 -16.37
N ASN A 41 -1.86 -7.20 -16.61
CA ASN A 41 -2.57 -7.19 -17.89
C ASN A 41 -1.94 -6.12 -18.80
N ILE A 42 -0.91 -6.52 -19.53
CA ILE A 42 -0.15 -5.61 -20.40
C ILE A 42 -1.08 -5.01 -21.46
N ASN A 43 -1.96 -5.81 -22.07
CA ASN A 43 -2.91 -5.31 -23.07
C ASN A 43 -3.80 -4.18 -22.55
N SER A 44 -4.24 -4.24 -21.29
CA SER A 44 -5.07 -3.19 -20.71
C SER A 44 -4.25 -1.91 -20.47
N LEU A 45 -3.06 -2.03 -19.87
CA LEU A 45 -2.18 -0.91 -19.58
C LEU A 45 -1.77 -0.14 -20.84
N THR A 46 -1.43 -0.88 -21.89
CA THR A 46 -0.93 -0.30 -23.14
C THR A 46 -2.03 0.34 -23.99
N SER A 47 -3.28 -0.08 -23.80
CA SER A 47 -4.45 0.60 -24.38
C SER A 47 -4.71 1.96 -23.71
N LYS A 48 -4.22 2.15 -22.47
CA LYS A 48 -4.42 3.36 -21.68
C LYS A 48 -3.30 4.36 -21.83
N VAL A 49 -2.06 3.94 -21.99
CA VAL A 49 -0.91 4.81 -22.33
C VAL A 49 -0.09 4.13 -23.41
N SER A 50 0.07 4.83 -24.54
CA SER A 50 0.87 4.31 -25.66
C SER A 50 2.37 4.54 -25.43
N TRP A 51 3.18 3.70 -26.08
CA TRP A 51 4.63 3.89 -26.08
C TRP A 51 5.04 5.23 -26.71
N GLN A 52 4.32 5.67 -27.75
CA GLN A 52 4.57 6.96 -28.38
C GLN A 52 4.33 8.13 -27.42
N GLU A 53 3.30 8.06 -26.57
CA GLU A 53 3.06 9.05 -25.52
C GLU A 53 4.22 9.05 -24.49
N ILE A 54 4.78 7.89 -24.16
CA ILE A 54 5.95 7.80 -23.27
C ILE A 54 7.19 8.40 -23.92
N GLN A 55 7.44 8.11 -25.20
CA GLN A 55 8.59 8.62 -25.95
C GLN A 55 8.61 10.16 -26.04
N GLN A 56 7.46 10.81 -25.87
CA GLN A 56 7.33 12.26 -25.86
C GLN A 56 7.74 12.90 -24.53
N ASN A 57 7.87 12.12 -23.45
CA ASN A 57 8.32 12.62 -22.16
C ASN A 57 9.80 13.00 -22.19
N ASP A 58 10.17 14.01 -21.41
CA ASP A 58 11.56 14.50 -21.36
C ASP A 58 12.48 13.53 -20.63
N TRP A 59 11.99 12.85 -19.58
CA TRP A 59 12.78 11.78 -18.92
C TRP A 59 13.11 10.64 -19.89
N PHE A 60 12.20 10.35 -20.84
CA PHE A 60 12.44 9.32 -21.84
C PHE A 60 13.47 9.80 -22.86
N LYS A 61 13.34 11.03 -23.35
CA LYS A 61 14.31 11.62 -24.30
C LYS A 61 15.72 11.66 -23.70
N GLU A 62 15.84 11.98 -22.41
CA GLU A 62 17.11 11.96 -21.68
C GLU A 62 17.67 10.54 -21.60
N LEU A 63 16.86 9.56 -21.16
CA LEU A 63 17.24 8.14 -21.15
C LEU A 63 17.71 7.66 -22.54
N TYR A 64 17.01 8.05 -23.60
CA TYR A 64 17.35 7.68 -24.97
C TYR A 64 18.64 8.34 -25.45
N ALA A 65 18.89 9.60 -25.07
CA ALA A 65 20.10 10.33 -25.41
C ALA A 65 21.34 9.74 -24.71
N ASP A 66 21.20 9.35 -23.44
CA ASP A 66 22.25 8.73 -22.63
C ASP A 66 22.57 7.30 -23.05
N GLU A 67 21.65 6.61 -23.72
CA GLU A 67 21.88 5.26 -24.21
C GLU A 67 22.82 5.26 -25.42
N THR A 68 23.88 4.47 -25.35
CA THR A 68 24.89 4.35 -26.41
C THR A 68 24.80 3.02 -27.13
N ASP A 69 24.15 2.03 -26.52
CA ASP A 69 24.02 0.71 -27.08
C ASP A 69 22.92 0.64 -28.15
N SER A 70 23.29 0.07 -29.30
CA SER A 70 22.38 -0.05 -30.45
C SER A 70 21.19 -0.98 -30.20
N LEU A 71 21.35 -2.05 -29.41
CA LEU A 71 20.25 -2.96 -29.09
C LEU A 71 19.31 -2.32 -28.07
N SER A 72 19.86 -1.70 -27.02
CA SER A 72 19.07 -0.91 -26.06
C SER A 72 18.26 0.18 -26.76
N LYS A 73 18.87 0.96 -27.67
CA LYS A 73 18.15 1.98 -28.45
C LYS A 73 17.01 1.38 -29.28
N LYS A 74 17.24 0.27 -29.97
CA LYS A 74 16.18 -0.43 -30.71
C LYS A 74 15.03 -0.89 -29.81
N ILE A 75 15.33 -1.34 -28.60
CA ILE A 75 14.30 -1.74 -27.61
C ILE A 75 13.55 -0.51 -27.09
N LEU A 76 14.25 0.60 -26.84
CA LEU A 76 13.62 1.87 -26.47
C LEU A 76 12.77 2.46 -27.62
N ASP A 77 13.16 2.26 -28.87
CA ASP A 77 12.35 2.65 -30.03
C ASP A 77 11.09 1.78 -30.12
N ASN A 78 11.23 0.47 -29.91
CA ASN A 78 10.13 -0.49 -29.92
C ASN A 78 10.42 -1.68 -28.98
N PRO A 79 9.73 -1.79 -27.84
CA PRO A 79 9.97 -2.84 -26.85
C PRO A 79 9.77 -4.27 -27.36
N ALA A 80 9.03 -4.46 -28.46
CA ALA A 80 8.90 -5.76 -29.12
C ALA A 80 10.24 -6.31 -29.65
N ASN A 81 11.24 -5.44 -29.88
CA ASN A 81 12.59 -5.85 -30.31
C ASN A 81 13.35 -6.62 -29.21
N SER A 82 12.84 -6.67 -27.98
CA SER A 82 13.38 -7.52 -26.92
C SER A 82 13.08 -9.01 -27.10
N GLY A 83 12.20 -9.39 -28.03
CA GLY A 83 11.73 -10.77 -28.19
C GLY A 83 10.67 -11.19 -27.15
N ILE A 84 10.35 -10.34 -26.17
CA ILE A 84 9.25 -10.57 -25.22
C ILE A 84 7.90 -10.43 -25.94
N ASP A 85 6.96 -11.30 -25.61
CA ASP A 85 5.57 -11.13 -26.04
C ASP A 85 4.88 -10.04 -25.21
N ILE A 86 5.02 -8.80 -25.68
CA ILE A 86 4.38 -7.61 -25.07
C ILE A 86 2.85 -7.56 -25.25
N LYS A 87 2.24 -8.61 -25.81
CA LYS A 87 0.77 -8.80 -25.85
C LYS A 87 0.29 -9.87 -24.87
N ALA A 88 1.21 -10.65 -24.31
CA ALA A 88 0.88 -11.61 -23.27
C ALA A 88 0.89 -10.93 -21.90
N ASP A 89 0.13 -11.51 -20.97
CA ASP A 89 0.17 -11.10 -19.57
C ASP A 89 1.52 -11.46 -18.94
N LEU A 90 1.93 -10.68 -17.93
CA LEU A 90 3.12 -10.95 -17.13
C LEU A 90 2.72 -11.38 -15.73
N ALA A 91 3.56 -12.21 -15.10
CA ALA A 91 3.41 -12.53 -13.69
C ALA A 91 4.69 -12.27 -12.91
N PHE A 92 4.51 -11.78 -11.69
CA PHE A 92 5.53 -11.73 -10.67
C PHE A 92 5.04 -12.52 -9.47
N PHE A 93 5.88 -13.33 -8.85
CA PHE A 93 5.51 -13.99 -7.60
C PHE A 93 6.70 -14.16 -6.68
N VAL A 94 6.39 -14.36 -5.42
CA VAL A 94 7.37 -14.69 -4.39
C VAL A 94 6.94 -15.98 -3.72
N LYS A 95 7.87 -16.93 -3.63
CA LYS A 95 7.64 -18.24 -3.01
C LYS A 95 8.65 -18.46 -1.89
N LYS A 96 8.15 -18.93 -0.75
CA LYS A 96 8.99 -19.45 0.33
C LYS A 96 9.45 -20.87 -0.02
N GLU A 97 10.71 -21.16 0.22
CA GLU A 97 11.31 -22.47 -0.03
C GLU A 97 12.31 -22.78 1.09
N GLY A 98 12.02 -23.81 1.90
CA GLY A 98 12.83 -24.13 3.08
C GLY A 98 13.09 -22.92 4.00
N GLN A 99 14.38 -22.58 4.21
CA GLN A 99 14.83 -21.45 5.04
C GLN A 99 14.92 -20.12 4.29
N GLY A 100 14.68 -20.10 2.97
CA GLY A 100 14.77 -18.92 2.12
C GLY A 100 13.48 -18.66 1.34
N GLY A 101 13.61 -17.82 0.32
CA GLY A 101 12.59 -17.63 -0.69
C GLY A 101 13.22 -17.28 -2.02
N TYR A 102 12.43 -17.36 -3.07
CA TYR A 102 12.81 -16.81 -4.37
C TYR A 102 11.66 -15.97 -4.92
N MET A 103 12.03 -14.99 -5.73
CA MET A 103 11.08 -14.24 -6.53
C MET A 103 11.27 -14.60 -7.99
N ALA A 104 10.18 -14.64 -8.73
CA ALA A 104 10.20 -14.91 -10.16
C ALA A 104 9.34 -13.89 -10.90
N PHE A 105 9.81 -13.50 -12.08
CA PHE A 105 9.11 -12.68 -13.04
C PHE A 105 9.08 -13.43 -14.38
N GLU A 106 7.90 -13.61 -14.95
CA GLU A 106 7.69 -14.47 -16.10
C GLU A 106 6.71 -13.87 -17.10
N GLY A 107 6.87 -14.30 -18.35
CA GLY A 107 6.07 -13.84 -19.46
C GLY A 107 6.31 -14.66 -20.73
N GLY A 108 5.55 -14.32 -21.78
CA GLY A 108 5.70 -14.95 -23.08
C GLY A 108 6.97 -14.52 -23.81
N VAL A 109 7.53 -15.44 -24.61
CA VAL A 109 8.57 -15.16 -25.61
C VAL A 109 7.91 -15.21 -26.98
N LYS A 110 8.10 -14.16 -27.77
CA LYS A 110 7.60 -14.05 -29.13
C LYS A 110 8.67 -14.34 -30.18
N ASP A 111 9.92 -14.00 -29.88
CA ASP A 111 11.08 -14.29 -30.72
C ASP A 111 12.24 -14.71 -29.81
N ALA A 112 12.53 -16.01 -29.80
CA ALA A 112 13.55 -16.61 -28.94
C ALA A 112 14.97 -16.11 -29.25
N SER A 113 15.26 -15.82 -30.51
CA SER A 113 16.58 -15.33 -30.93
C SER A 113 16.78 -13.88 -30.50
N ALA A 114 15.75 -13.05 -30.67
CA ALA A 114 15.75 -11.67 -30.18
C ALA A 114 15.82 -11.63 -28.63
N PHE A 115 15.10 -12.53 -27.96
CA PHE A 115 15.13 -12.64 -26.50
C PHE A 115 16.50 -13.07 -25.98
N GLU A 116 17.15 -14.06 -26.61
CA GLU A 116 18.50 -14.46 -26.24
C GLU A 116 19.50 -13.30 -26.39
N ALA A 117 19.43 -12.57 -27.51
CA ALA A 117 20.28 -11.40 -27.73
C ALA A 117 20.05 -10.32 -26.66
N PHE A 118 18.78 -10.06 -26.32
CA PHE A 118 18.39 -9.13 -25.25
C PHE A 118 18.92 -9.59 -23.89
N ALA A 119 18.61 -10.82 -23.47
CA ALA A 119 18.99 -11.37 -22.16
C ALA A 119 20.51 -11.43 -22.00
N THR A 120 21.23 -11.87 -23.02
CA THR A 120 22.69 -11.92 -23.03
C THR A 120 23.29 -10.52 -22.89
N LYS A 121 22.76 -9.55 -23.64
CA LYS A 121 23.22 -8.16 -23.58
C LYS A 121 22.95 -7.51 -22.22
N ALA A 122 21.73 -7.65 -21.71
CA ALA A 122 21.31 -7.14 -20.40
C ALA A 122 22.20 -7.68 -19.27
N ASN A 123 22.76 -8.88 -19.46
CA ASN A 123 23.65 -9.54 -18.52
C ASN A 123 25.13 -9.56 -18.96
N LYS A 124 25.57 -8.53 -19.71
CA LYS A 124 26.99 -8.28 -20.05
C LYS A 124 27.69 -9.41 -20.80
N GLY A 125 26.97 -10.08 -21.71
CA GLY A 125 27.54 -11.19 -22.49
C GLY A 125 27.62 -12.49 -21.71
N GLY A 126 26.76 -12.68 -20.71
CA GLY A 126 26.67 -13.93 -19.93
C GLY A 126 26.55 -15.17 -20.83
N LYS A 127 27.15 -16.27 -20.41
CA LYS A 127 27.11 -17.53 -21.17
C LYS A 127 25.74 -18.18 -21.05
N VAL A 128 25.13 -18.48 -22.19
CA VAL A 128 23.92 -19.31 -22.27
C VAL A 128 24.33 -20.78 -22.19
N VAL A 129 23.67 -21.54 -21.31
CA VAL A 129 23.80 -22.99 -21.17
C VAL A 129 22.43 -23.60 -21.46
N LYS A 130 22.39 -24.65 -22.27
CA LYS A 130 21.16 -25.35 -22.62
C LYS A 130 20.97 -26.57 -21.72
N GLU A 131 19.81 -26.70 -21.09
CA GLU A 131 19.38 -27.85 -20.31
C GLU A 131 18.04 -28.37 -20.86
N GLY A 132 18.09 -29.50 -21.57
CA GLY A 132 16.95 -29.95 -22.36
C GLY A 132 16.56 -28.90 -23.40
N ASP A 133 15.30 -28.46 -23.37
CA ASP A 133 14.77 -27.42 -24.25
C ASP A 133 14.85 -26.01 -23.64
N VAL A 134 15.41 -25.88 -22.43
CA VAL A 134 15.49 -24.60 -21.73
C VAL A 134 16.89 -24.00 -21.83
N ASN A 135 16.97 -22.75 -22.27
CA ASN A 135 18.18 -21.95 -22.22
C ASN A 135 18.28 -21.27 -20.86
N VAL A 136 19.46 -21.31 -20.24
CA VAL A 136 19.73 -20.76 -18.92
C VAL A 136 20.92 -19.82 -18.99
N LEU A 137 20.75 -18.61 -18.48
CA LEU A 137 21.79 -17.60 -18.33
C LEU A 137 21.87 -17.17 -16.87
N ALA A 138 22.95 -17.52 -16.19
CA ALA A 138 23.24 -17.00 -14.86
C ALA A 138 23.61 -15.52 -14.92
N THR A 139 23.07 -14.72 -14.01
CA THR A 139 23.44 -13.30 -13.87
C THR A 139 24.50 -13.13 -12.78
N SER A 140 25.11 -11.94 -12.71
CA SER A 140 26.07 -11.60 -11.65
C SER A 140 25.44 -11.30 -10.29
N LEU A 141 24.11 -11.38 -10.14
CA LEU A 141 23.35 -10.85 -9.00
C LEU A 141 22.59 -11.92 -8.20
N LYS A 142 23.12 -13.15 -8.08
CA LYS A 142 22.41 -14.29 -7.45
C LYS A 142 21.01 -14.48 -8.06
N SER A 143 20.96 -14.41 -9.38
CA SER A 143 19.74 -14.61 -10.17
C SER A 143 20.10 -15.27 -11.49
N LEU A 144 19.09 -15.70 -12.24
CA LEU A 144 19.25 -16.21 -13.59
C LEU A 144 18.02 -15.88 -14.43
N VAL A 145 18.23 -15.91 -15.74
CA VAL A 145 17.17 -15.90 -16.74
C VAL A 145 17.12 -17.30 -17.34
N ALA A 146 15.94 -17.90 -17.40
CA ALA A 146 15.71 -19.16 -18.10
C ALA A 146 14.58 -18.98 -19.12
N TRP A 147 14.70 -19.54 -20.33
CA TRP A 147 13.67 -19.39 -21.37
C TRP A 147 13.62 -20.56 -22.34
N THR A 148 12.43 -20.73 -22.92
CA THR A 148 12.14 -21.59 -24.08
C THR A 148 11.73 -20.71 -25.26
N ASP A 149 11.28 -21.32 -26.35
CA ASP A 149 10.75 -20.58 -27.50
C ASP A 149 9.47 -19.79 -27.20
N SER A 150 8.78 -20.09 -26.09
CA SER A 150 7.45 -19.53 -25.79
C SER A 150 7.34 -18.80 -24.46
N ARG A 151 8.30 -18.96 -23.54
CA ARG A 151 8.22 -18.41 -22.19
C ARG A 151 9.59 -18.15 -21.59
N PHE A 152 9.70 -17.08 -20.81
CA PHE A 152 10.87 -16.78 -19.99
C PHE A 152 10.51 -16.70 -18.51
N ILE A 153 11.52 -16.92 -17.66
CA ILE A 153 11.49 -16.76 -16.22
C ILE A 153 12.79 -16.07 -15.81
N TYR A 154 12.69 -14.86 -15.26
CA TYR A 154 13.72 -14.26 -14.44
C TYR A 154 13.50 -14.68 -12.99
N ILE A 155 14.46 -15.38 -12.38
CA ILE A 155 14.36 -15.85 -11.00
C ILE A 155 15.54 -15.33 -10.18
N ALA A 156 15.26 -14.83 -9.00
CA ALA A 156 16.24 -14.27 -8.09
C ALA A 156 16.01 -14.76 -6.67
N ASP A 157 17.11 -14.90 -5.93
CA ASP A 157 17.05 -15.12 -4.49
C ASP A 157 16.26 -13.98 -3.82
N ALA A 158 15.30 -14.34 -2.97
CA ALA A 158 14.53 -13.42 -2.16
C ALA A 158 14.79 -13.75 -0.70
N SER A 159 15.76 -13.05 -0.12
CA SER A 159 16.01 -13.11 1.31
C SER A 159 14.74 -12.72 2.06
N MET A 160 14.19 -13.68 2.81
CA MET A 160 13.00 -13.50 3.63
C MET A 160 13.41 -13.48 5.10
N PRO A 161 13.72 -12.30 5.68
CA PRO A 161 13.97 -12.21 7.10
C PRO A 161 12.71 -12.61 7.87
N SER A 162 12.87 -13.44 8.89
CA SER A 162 11.76 -13.82 9.79
C SER A 162 11.18 -12.58 10.48
N VAL A 163 9.88 -12.58 10.78
CA VAL A 163 9.23 -11.47 11.50
C VAL A 163 9.87 -11.27 12.88
N SER A 164 10.34 -12.35 13.53
CA SER A 164 11.16 -12.26 14.75
C SER A 164 12.47 -11.50 14.55
N GLY A 165 13.13 -11.65 13.40
CA GLY A 165 14.35 -10.89 13.06
C GLY A 165 14.09 -9.41 12.78
N ARG A 166 12.85 -9.04 12.41
CA ARG A 166 12.43 -7.64 12.23
C ARG A 166 12.01 -6.97 13.54
N LEU A 167 11.40 -7.73 14.46
CA LEU A 167 10.91 -7.21 15.75
C LEU A 167 11.99 -7.17 16.83
N ASN A 168 13.01 -8.03 16.73
CA ASN A 168 14.14 -8.05 17.66
C ASN A 168 15.29 -7.16 17.14
N SER A 169 15.03 -5.85 17.00
CA SER A 169 16.02 -4.86 16.56
C SER A 169 17.10 -4.55 17.61
N SER A 170 17.00 -5.12 18.81
CA SER A 170 17.99 -5.01 19.89
C SER A 170 19.19 -5.94 19.72
N SER A 171 19.21 -6.78 18.70
CA SER A 171 20.36 -7.65 18.42
C SER A 171 20.56 -7.74 16.91
N PHE A 172 21.34 -6.80 16.36
CA PHE A 172 22.02 -6.98 15.07
C PHE A 172 23.07 -8.10 15.20
N ASP A 173 22.64 -9.31 15.55
CA ASP A 173 23.50 -10.48 15.40
C ASP A 173 23.57 -10.74 13.90
N SER A 174 24.78 -10.56 13.37
CA SER A 174 25.18 -10.48 11.96
C SER A 174 25.08 -11.81 11.21
N ARG A 175 23.97 -12.54 11.39
CA ARG A 175 23.69 -13.71 10.57
C ARG A 175 23.23 -13.22 9.21
N GLU A 176 24.15 -13.27 8.25
CA GLU A 176 23.85 -13.17 6.82
C GLU A 176 22.57 -13.97 6.53
N PRO A 177 21.53 -13.32 5.98
CA PRO A 177 20.30 -14.03 5.65
C PRO A 177 20.61 -15.21 4.74
N PHE A 178 19.94 -16.35 4.99
CA PHE A 178 20.05 -17.50 4.09
C PHE A 178 19.74 -17.06 2.66
N SER A 179 20.58 -17.50 1.72
CA SER A 179 20.56 -17.09 0.32
C SER A 179 20.80 -18.29 -0.56
N PHE A 180 19.96 -18.47 -1.57
CA PHE A 180 20.10 -19.55 -2.52
C PHE A 180 21.28 -19.34 -3.46
N ARG A 181 21.98 -20.44 -3.75
CA ARG A 181 22.98 -20.49 -4.81
C ARG A 181 22.30 -20.61 -6.18
N THR A 182 23.02 -20.23 -7.24
CA THR A 182 22.50 -20.23 -8.61
C THR A 182 22.01 -21.60 -9.10
N ASP A 183 22.66 -22.69 -8.67
CA ASP A 183 22.23 -24.08 -8.96
C ASP A 183 20.84 -24.41 -8.37
N SER A 184 20.57 -23.91 -7.17
CA SER A 184 19.25 -24.04 -6.53
C SER A 184 18.19 -23.22 -7.29
N LEU A 185 18.51 -21.98 -7.64
CA LEU A 185 17.61 -21.13 -8.45
C LEU A 185 17.33 -21.75 -9.81
N GLN A 186 18.32 -22.41 -10.42
CA GLN A 186 18.17 -23.08 -11.70
C GLN A 186 17.22 -24.26 -11.61
N LYS A 187 17.36 -25.08 -10.56
CA LYS A 187 16.41 -26.15 -10.26
C LYS A 187 14.99 -25.62 -10.08
N PHE A 188 14.81 -24.50 -9.37
CA PHE A 188 13.49 -23.88 -9.20
C PHE A 188 12.92 -23.38 -10.53
N ALA A 189 13.73 -22.76 -11.38
CA ALA A 189 13.30 -22.35 -12.72
C ALA A 189 12.80 -23.56 -13.54
N MET A 190 13.52 -24.68 -13.51
CA MET A 190 13.12 -25.89 -14.24
C MET A 190 11.79 -26.44 -13.73
N GLN A 191 11.61 -26.47 -12.41
CA GLN A 191 10.34 -26.87 -11.80
C GLN A 191 9.16 -25.96 -12.19
N LEU A 192 9.41 -24.69 -12.50
CA LEU A 192 8.38 -23.75 -12.95
C LEU A 192 7.98 -23.94 -14.43
N PHE A 193 8.90 -24.40 -15.28
CA PHE A 193 8.56 -24.82 -16.64
C PHE A 193 7.71 -26.09 -16.63
N ASP A 194 7.99 -27.01 -15.69
CA ASP A 194 7.27 -28.28 -15.54
C ASP A 194 6.11 -28.22 -14.53
N LEU A 195 5.70 -27.03 -14.07
CA LEU A 195 4.71 -26.88 -12.99
C LEU A 195 3.35 -27.50 -13.40
N PRO A 196 2.89 -28.57 -12.72
CA PRO A 196 1.62 -29.20 -13.08
C PRO A 196 0.46 -28.23 -12.85
N GLY A 197 -0.55 -28.25 -13.73
CA GLY A 197 -1.71 -27.35 -13.64
C GLY A 197 -2.43 -27.37 -12.29
N LYS A 198 -2.51 -28.53 -11.62
CA LYS A 198 -3.09 -28.68 -10.27
C LYS A 198 -2.30 -27.97 -9.16
N ASN A 199 -1.01 -27.71 -9.40
CA ASN A 199 -0.10 -27.00 -8.49
C ASN A 199 0.08 -25.55 -8.89
N ASN A 200 -0.59 -25.10 -9.96
CA ASN A 200 -0.59 -23.73 -10.41
C ASN A 200 -1.70 -22.95 -9.70
N LEU A 201 -1.42 -21.73 -9.24
CA LEU A 201 -2.37 -20.84 -8.59
C LEU A 201 -3.60 -20.54 -9.47
N MET A 202 -3.45 -20.60 -10.80
CA MET A 202 -4.56 -20.49 -11.75
C MET A 202 -5.65 -21.57 -11.58
N SER A 203 -5.35 -22.65 -10.86
CA SER A 203 -6.31 -23.70 -10.49
C SER A 203 -7.04 -23.45 -9.17
N ASP A 204 -6.69 -22.39 -8.43
CA ASP A 204 -7.44 -21.94 -7.25
C ASP A 204 -8.67 -21.13 -7.69
N ASP A 205 -9.87 -21.59 -7.35
CA ASP A 205 -11.12 -20.96 -7.78
C ASP A 205 -11.25 -19.51 -7.31
N ARG A 206 -10.67 -19.17 -6.14
CA ARG A 206 -10.70 -17.81 -5.58
C ARG A 206 -9.82 -16.87 -6.41
N PHE A 207 -8.63 -17.33 -6.79
CA PHE A 207 -7.73 -16.57 -7.67
C PHE A 207 -8.28 -16.48 -9.09
N ALA A 208 -8.80 -17.59 -9.63
CA ALA A 208 -9.46 -17.59 -10.93
C ALA A 208 -10.69 -16.67 -10.95
N SER A 209 -11.41 -16.54 -9.83
CA SER A 209 -12.49 -15.55 -9.67
C SER A 209 -11.96 -14.12 -9.63
N LEU A 210 -10.84 -13.85 -8.93
CA LEU A 210 -10.20 -12.53 -8.92
C LEU A 210 -9.82 -12.07 -10.33
N LEU A 211 -9.25 -12.95 -11.16
CA LEU A 211 -8.83 -12.64 -12.53
C LEU A 211 -9.98 -12.38 -13.51
N LYS A 212 -11.24 -12.63 -13.10
CA LYS A 212 -12.41 -12.26 -13.91
C LYS A 212 -12.78 -10.79 -13.77
N ASP A 213 -12.28 -10.11 -12.74
CA ASP A 213 -12.51 -8.68 -12.63
C ASP A 213 -11.81 -7.93 -13.76
N PRO A 214 -12.45 -6.90 -14.33
CA PRO A 214 -11.75 -5.99 -15.20
C PRO A 214 -10.69 -5.23 -14.38
N GLY A 215 -9.43 -5.37 -14.75
CA GLY A 215 -8.33 -4.70 -14.07
C GLY A 215 -7.03 -4.76 -14.85
N ASP A 216 -6.18 -3.78 -14.54
CA ASP A 216 -4.83 -3.68 -15.11
C ASP A 216 -3.84 -4.56 -14.36
N ILE A 217 -3.99 -4.63 -13.03
CA ILE A 217 -3.10 -5.40 -12.16
C ILE A 217 -3.96 -6.16 -11.17
N HIS A 218 -3.65 -7.44 -10.98
CA HIS A 218 -4.27 -8.30 -9.99
C HIS A 218 -3.20 -8.77 -9.01
N TYR A 219 -3.49 -8.68 -7.74
CA TYR A 219 -2.59 -8.97 -6.64
C TYR A 219 -3.21 -10.09 -5.80
N TRP A 220 -2.39 -11.04 -5.36
CA TRP A 220 -2.82 -12.16 -4.54
C TRP A 220 -1.81 -12.43 -3.44
N VAL A 221 -2.29 -12.60 -2.22
CA VAL A 221 -1.49 -12.96 -1.06
C VAL A 221 -2.08 -14.17 -0.40
N ASN A 222 -1.24 -15.18 -0.21
CA ASN A 222 -1.59 -16.34 0.58
C ASN A 222 -1.12 -16.11 2.03
N ALA A 223 -2.05 -15.85 2.93
CA ALA A 223 -1.74 -15.41 4.29
C ALA A 223 -1.04 -16.50 5.11
N GLU A 224 -1.34 -17.77 4.82
CA GLU A 224 -0.78 -18.93 5.54
C GLU A 224 0.76 -18.98 5.43
N GLN A 225 1.32 -18.44 4.36
CA GLN A 225 2.77 -18.40 4.12
C GLN A 225 3.51 -17.49 5.11
N TYR A 226 2.78 -16.60 5.79
CA TYR A 226 3.31 -15.67 6.79
C TYR A 226 3.16 -16.17 8.22
N TYR A 227 2.33 -17.18 8.50
CA TYR A 227 2.12 -17.68 9.88
C TYR A 227 3.40 -18.18 10.54
N ASN A 228 4.16 -19.02 9.82
CA ASN A 228 5.42 -19.62 10.30
C ASN A 228 6.56 -18.60 10.51
N SER A 229 6.29 -17.31 10.35
CA SER A 229 7.23 -16.22 10.66
C SER A 229 7.03 -15.63 12.06
N LEU A 230 5.89 -15.93 12.71
CA LEU A 230 5.61 -15.51 14.08
C LEU A 230 6.55 -16.23 15.06
N GLY A 231 7.33 -15.46 15.81
CA GLY A 231 8.26 -15.97 16.82
C GLY A 231 7.93 -15.48 18.23
N GLY A 232 8.55 -16.10 19.23
CA GLY A 232 8.42 -15.70 20.64
C GLY A 232 7.00 -15.90 21.19
N PHE A 233 6.58 -15.03 22.10
CA PHE A 233 5.29 -15.11 22.79
C PHE A 233 4.07 -15.18 21.84
N LEU A 234 4.18 -14.64 20.61
CA LEU A 234 3.11 -14.68 19.62
C LEU A 234 2.80 -16.11 19.13
N SER A 235 3.75 -17.06 19.22
CA SER A 235 3.50 -18.46 18.87
C SER A 235 2.66 -19.22 19.91
N LEU A 236 2.48 -18.66 21.11
CA LEU A 236 1.64 -19.23 22.16
C LEU A 236 0.15 -18.85 22.00
N LEU A 237 -0.16 -17.87 21.16
CA LEU A 237 -1.52 -17.40 20.88
C LEU A 237 -2.13 -18.18 19.71
N LYS A 238 -3.47 -18.24 19.64
CA LYS A 238 -4.19 -18.87 18.52
C LYS A 238 -4.28 -17.95 17.30
N LEU A 239 -3.16 -17.33 16.93
CA LEU A 239 -3.11 -16.40 15.80
C LEU A 239 -3.16 -17.13 14.45
N ASN A 240 -2.95 -18.45 14.43
CA ASN A 240 -3.04 -19.26 13.21
C ASN A 240 -4.37 -19.05 12.46
N VAL A 241 -5.47 -18.84 13.18
CA VAL A 241 -6.79 -18.55 12.59
C VAL A 241 -6.80 -17.28 11.72
N LEU A 242 -5.88 -16.34 11.94
CA LEU A 242 -5.73 -15.12 11.15
C LEU A 242 -4.94 -15.33 9.86
N PHE A 243 -4.27 -16.49 9.69
CA PHE A 243 -3.39 -16.75 8.54
C PHE A 243 -3.77 -18.03 7.78
N GLU A 244 -3.95 -19.15 8.48
CA GLU A 244 -4.18 -20.46 7.87
C GLU A 244 -5.48 -20.49 7.05
N GLY A 245 -5.38 -20.91 5.79
CA GLY A 245 -6.51 -20.97 4.87
C GLY A 245 -7.02 -19.61 4.37
N ASN A 246 -6.52 -18.50 4.91
CA ASN A 246 -6.90 -17.16 4.49
C ASN A 246 -6.11 -16.70 3.27
N ALA A 247 -6.77 -15.98 2.37
CA ALA A 247 -6.13 -15.36 1.23
C ALA A 247 -6.73 -13.99 0.93
N TYR A 248 -5.91 -13.11 0.35
CA TYR A 248 -6.31 -11.75 0.00
C TYR A 248 -6.01 -11.48 -1.46
N GLY A 249 -7.02 -11.06 -2.20
CA GLY A 249 -6.90 -10.61 -3.59
C GLY A 249 -7.10 -9.11 -3.68
N ALA A 250 -6.51 -8.45 -4.67
CA ALA A 250 -6.88 -7.10 -5.06
C ALA A 250 -6.78 -6.88 -6.56
N THR A 251 -7.65 -6.05 -7.10
CA THR A 251 -7.65 -5.60 -8.49
C THR A 251 -7.41 -4.09 -8.50
N LEU A 252 -6.47 -3.64 -9.31
CA LEU A 252 -6.17 -2.23 -9.56
C LEU A 252 -6.60 -1.87 -10.98
N ASN A 253 -7.30 -0.75 -11.12
CA ASN A 253 -7.72 -0.21 -12.41
C ASN A 253 -7.40 1.30 -12.50
N PHE A 254 -6.76 1.69 -13.59
CA PHE A 254 -6.58 3.08 -14.00
C PHE A 254 -7.78 3.51 -14.85
N GLU A 255 -8.64 4.37 -14.28
CA GLU A 255 -9.87 4.85 -14.91
C GLU A 255 -9.76 6.35 -15.22
N ASN A 256 -10.76 6.90 -15.90
CA ASN A 256 -10.82 8.35 -16.08
C ASN A 256 -11.02 9.03 -14.72
N GLY A 257 -10.08 9.88 -14.34
CA GLY A 257 -10.15 10.67 -13.11
C GLY A 257 -9.91 9.93 -11.80
N LYS A 258 -9.62 8.62 -11.82
CA LYS A 258 -9.33 7.88 -10.58
C LYS A 258 -8.50 6.63 -10.80
N ILE A 259 -7.76 6.26 -9.77
CA ILE A 259 -7.15 4.93 -9.62
C ILE A 259 -8.03 4.15 -8.65
N ALA A 260 -8.65 3.07 -9.12
CA ALA A 260 -9.57 2.25 -8.34
C ALA A 260 -8.87 0.97 -7.87
N PHE A 261 -9.07 0.63 -6.60
CA PHE A 261 -8.61 -0.59 -5.97
C PHE A 261 -9.82 -1.33 -5.42
N LYS A 262 -9.96 -2.61 -5.76
CA LYS A 262 -10.98 -3.50 -5.20
C LYS A 262 -10.30 -4.71 -4.59
N SER A 263 -10.41 -4.86 -3.28
CA SER A 263 -9.84 -5.99 -2.53
C SER A 263 -10.89 -7.03 -2.18
N ARG A 264 -10.45 -8.28 -2.07
CA ARG A 264 -11.20 -9.45 -1.67
C ARG A 264 -10.48 -10.15 -0.54
N ALA A 265 -11.13 -10.32 0.59
CA ALA A 265 -10.65 -11.18 1.66
C ALA A 265 -11.44 -12.49 1.65
N TYR A 266 -10.71 -13.59 1.49
CA TYR A 266 -11.22 -14.96 1.58
C TYR A 266 -10.79 -15.53 2.92
N TYR A 267 -11.75 -15.68 3.83
CA TYR A 267 -11.49 -16.19 5.17
C TYR A 267 -11.72 -17.70 5.25
N ASN A 268 -10.95 -18.36 6.13
CA ASN A 268 -11.20 -19.69 6.62
C ASN A 268 -12.57 -19.77 7.30
N LYS A 269 -12.99 -21.00 7.62
CA LYS A 269 -14.34 -21.25 8.12
C LYS A 269 -14.66 -20.45 9.37
N GLU A 270 -13.76 -20.46 10.35
CA GLU A 270 -13.94 -19.84 11.66
C GLU A 270 -14.11 -18.32 11.56
N LEU A 271 -13.21 -17.64 10.84
CA LEU A 271 -13.33 -16.21 10.62
C LEU A 271 -14.53 -15.86 9.75
N ASN A 272 -14.80 -16.65 8.71
CA ASN A 272 -15.96 -16.41 7.85
C ASN A 272 -17.27 -16.54 8.64
N ASP A 273 -17.39 -17.55 9.50
CA ASP A 273 -18.57 -17.75 10.35
C ASP A 273 -18.72 -16.61 11.37
N LEU A 274 -17.62 -16.14 11.97
CA LEU A 274 -17.62 -14.97 12.85
C LEU A 274 -18.07 -13.71 12.10
N MET A 275 -17.46 -13.42 10.95
CA MET A 275 -17.77 -12.24 10.15
C MET A 275 -19.21 -12.28 9.61
N LYS A 276 -19.74 -13.46 9.27
CA LYS A 276 -21.16 -13.64 8.89
C LYS A 276 -22.10 -13.39 10.07
N LYS A 277 -21.78 -13.92 11.26
CA LYS A 277 -22.58 -13.75 12.48
C LYS A 277 -22.74 -12.26 12.86
N TYR A 278 -21.73 -11.47 12.57
CA TYR A 278 -21.63 -10.06 12.96
C TYR A 278 -21.69 -9.08 11.78
N ALA A 279 -22.09 -9.55 10.60
CA ALA A 279 -22.27 -8.71 9.42
C ALA A 279 -23.43 -7.72 9.59
N GLY A 280 -23.40 -6.62 8.83
CA GLY A 280 -24.53 -5.70 8.70
C GLY A 280 -24.50 -4.46 9.60
N SER A 281 -23.53 -4.35 10.50
CA SER A 281 -23.21 -3.08 11.15
C SER A 281 -22.72 -2.08 10.11
N LYS A 282 -23.37 -0.92 10.04
CA LYS A 282 -23.13 0.11 9.01
C LYS A 282 -22.95 1.48 9.62
N VAL A 283 -22.01 2.25 9.07
CA VAL A 283 -21.81 3.66 9.37
C VAL A 283 -23.00 4.45 8.83
N ASP A 284 -23.52 5.37 9.64
CA ASP A 284 -24.56 6.32 9.26
C ASP A 284 -23.92 7.64 8.79
N ALA A 285 -24.42 8.20 7.67
CA ALA A 285 -24.06 9.53 7.21
C ALA A 285 -24.30 10.60 8.29
N ALA A 286 -25.34 10.44 9.12
CA ALA A 286 -25.63 11.34 10.22
C ALA A 286 -24.49 11.43 11.24
N THR A 287 -23.74 10.35 11.47
CA THR A 287 -22.56 10.37 12.35
C THR A 287 -21.44 11.22 11.75
N ILE A 288 -21.16 11.08 10.45
CA ILE A 288 -20.12 11.84 9.76
C ILE A 288 -20.51 13.33 9.64
N ASN A 289 -21.78 13.60 9.36
CA ASN A 289 -22.30 14.95 9.19
C ASN A 289 -22.37 15.78 10.50
N ARG A 290 -22.14 15.15 11.66
CA ARG A 290 -21.93 15.84 12.93
C ARG A 290 -20.55 16.50 13.06
N ILE A 291 -19.57 16.17 12.21
CA ILE A 291 -18.25 16.84 12.21
C ILE A 291 -18.50 18.35 12.04
N PRO A 292 -18.12 19.20 13.01
CA PRO A 292 -18.49 20.62 12.98
C PRO A 292 -17.82 21.43 11.86
N SER A 293 -16.51 21.25 11.65
CA SER A 293 -15.77 22.02 10.66
C SER A 293 -16.04 21.52 9.24
N LYS A 294 -16.18 22.47 8.30
CA LYS A 294 -16.27 22.18 6.86
C LYS A 294 -14.90 21.93 6.21
N ASN A 295 -13.82 22.36 6.85
CA ASN A 295 -12.45 22.21 6.35
C ASN A 295 -11.88 20.84 6.76
N VAL A 296 -12.53 19.78 6.27
CA VAL A 296 -12.18 18.40 6.61
C VAL A 296 -11.02 17.94 5.73
N VAL A 297 -9.94 17.47 6.39
CA VAL A 297 -8.78 16.88 5.71
C VAL A 297 -8.81 15.36 5.78
N ALA A 298 -9.24 14.79 6.90
CA ALA A 298 -9.38 13.34 7.00
C ALA A 298 -10.59 12.96 7.86
N VAL A 299 -11.26 11.86 7.48
CA VAL A 299 -12.29 11.19 8.27
C VAL A 299 -12.03 9.70 8.22
N PHE A 300 -12.17 9.05 9.37
CA PHE A 300 -12.30 7.60 9.48
C PHE A 300 -13.55 7.30 10.29
N ALA A 301 -14.41 6.43 9.77
CA ALA A 301 -15.62 5.99 10.43
C ALA A 301 -15.72 4.47 10.39
N LEU A 302 -16.07 3.88 11.52
CA LEU A 302 -16.23 2.44 11.69
C LEU A 302 -17.52 2.18 12.48
N LYS A 303 -18.29 1.19 12.04
CA LYS A 303 -19.36 0.58 12.81
C LYS A 303 -19.03 -0.88 13.02
N TYR A 304 -18.74 -1.25 14.26
CA TYR A 304 -18.53 -2.65 14.63
C TYR A 304 -19.57 -3.08 15.68
N PRO A 305 -19.98 -4.36 15.72
CA PRO A 305 -20.76 -4.88 16.81
C PRO A 305 -19.83 -5.20 18.00
N PRO A 306 -20.02 -4.59 19.19
CA PRO A 306 -19.10 -4.81 20.33
C PRO A 306 -19.00 -6.27 20.75
N GLN A 307 -20.11 -7.02 20.69
CA GLN A 307 -20.11 -8.46 20.94
C GLN A 307 -19.28 -9.23 19.89
N GLY A 308 -19.22 -8.75 18.66
CA GLY A 308 -18.36 -9.32 17.62
C GLY A 308 -16.88 -9.15 17.91
N LEU A 309 -16.47 -7.99 18.43
CA LEU A 309 -15.09 -7.77 18.88
C LEU A 309 -14.72 -8.71 20.05
N LYS A 310 -15.64 -8.89 21.01
CA LYS A 310 -15.46 -9.85 22.11
C LYS A 310 -15.31 -11.29 21.59
N ASP A 311 -16.13 -11.71 20.64
CA ASP A 311 -16.04 -13.05 20.06
C ASP A 311 -14.75 -13.23 19.23
N LEU A 312 -14.28 -12.17 18.53
CA LEU A 312 -12.99 -12.17 17.84
C LEU A 312 -11.83 -12.37 18.83
N ILE A 313 -11.81 -11.61 19.93
CA ILE A 313 -10.80 -11.71 21.00
C ILE A 313 -10.70 -13.14 21.54
N LYS A 314 -11.85 -13.79 21.73
CA LYS A 314 -11.90 -15.20 22.14
C LYS A 314 -11.40 -16.15 21.06
N LEU A 315 -11.77 -15.91 19.80
CA LEU A 315 -11.35 -16.74 18.67
C LEU A 315 -9.83 -16.77 18.52
N ILE A 316 -9.17 -15.62 18.64
CA ILE A 316 -7.70 -15.52 18.56
C ILE A 316 -6.98 -15.90 19.87
N GLY A 317 -7.72 -16.27 20.92
CA GLY A 317 -7.18 -16.77 22.18
C GLY A 317 -6.49 -15.72 23.05
N VAL A 318 -6.88 -14.44 22.95
CA VAL A 318 -6.31 -13.36 23.79
C VAL A 318 -7.25 -12.87 24.89
N ASP A 319 -8.39 -13.54 25.07
CA ASP A 319 -9.40 -13.17 26.08
C ASP A 319 -8.87 -13.25 27.50
N GLY A 320 -8.01 -14.22 27.83
CA GLY A 320 -7.34 -14.28 29.13
C GLY A 320 -6.53 -13.02 29.47
N PHE A 321 -5.81 -12.45 28.50
CA PHE A 321 -5.04 -11.22 28.66
C PHE A 321 -5.94 -10.01 28.83
N VAL A 322 -6.97 -9.90 27.99
CA VAL A 322 -7.95 -8.80 28.05
C VAL A 322 -8.69 -8.82 29.39
N ASN A 323 -9.12 -10.00 29.85
CA ASN A 323 -9.80 -10.17 31.13
C ASN A 323 -8.89 -9.83 32.31
N SER A 324 -7.62 -10.22 32.26
CA SER A 324 -6.64 -9.89 33.29
C SER A 324 -6.40 -8.38 33.38
N PHE A 325 -6.24 -7.72 32.23
CA PHE A 325 -6.12 -6.26 32.16
C PHE A 325 -7.35 -5.56 32.75
N PHE A 326 -8.55 -5.92 32.28
CA PHE A 326 -9.79 -5.29 32.77
C PHE A 326 -10.01 -5.54 34.26
N SER A 327 -9.76 -6.75 34.76
CA SER A 327 -9.88 -7.04 36.18
C SER A 327 -8.92 -6.20 37.03
N GLY A 328 -7.69 -5.96 36.55
CA GLY A 328 -6.70 -5.12 37.23
C GLY A 328 -7.10 -3.65 37.37
N VAL A 329 -8.01 -3.17 36.53
CA VAL A 329 -8.60 -1.81 36.62
C VAL A 329 -10.04 -1.82 37.11
N GLY A 330 -10.50 -2.94 37.66
CA GLY A 330 -11.86 -3.10 38.20
C GLY A 330 -12.96 -3.04 37.15
N TYR A 331 -12.68 -3.38 35.88
CA TYR A 331 -13.61 -3.39 34.74
C TYR A 331 -13.79 -4.80 34.17
N SER A 332 -14.60 -4.96 33.13
CA SER A 332 -14.81 -6.25 32.47
C SER A 332 -15.09 -6.10 30.98
N THR A 333 -14.87 -7.18 30.23
CA THR A 333 -15.24 -7.22 28.81
C THR A 333 -16.74 -7.11 28.59
N ASP A 334 -17.57 -7.58 29.54
CA ASP A 334 -19.02 -7.43 29.48
C ASP A 334 -19.45 -5.97 29.65
N GLU A 335 -18.85 -5.24 30.60
CA GLU A 335 -19.06 -3.81 30.73
C GLU A 335 -18.60 -3.06 29.47
N PHE A 336 -17.45 -3.44 28.88
CA PHE A 336 -16.99 -2.86 27.60
C PHE A 336 -18.03 -3.03 26.49
N VAL A 337 -18.52 -4.26 26.28
CA VAL A 337 -19.54 -4.57 25.26
C VAL A 337 -20.83 -3.79 25.53
N LYS A 338 -21.23 -3.68 26.79
CA LYS A 338 -22.43 -2.97 27.21
C LYS A 338 -22.32 -1.44 27.05
N ALA A 339 -21.13 -0.88 27.25
CA ALA A 339 -20.90 0.56 27.33
C ALA A 339 -21.17 1.32 26.02
N ASN A 340 -20.90 0.71 24.86
CA ASN A 340 -20.90 1.42 23.57
C ASN A 340 -21.77 0.71 22.52
N LYS A 341 -22.23 1.46 21.50
CA LYS A 341 -22.96 0.89 20.34
C LYS A 341 -22.03 0.54 19.16
N GLY A 342 -20.72 0.73 19.32
CA GLY A 342 -19.70 0.44 18.32
C GLY A 342 -19.61 1.40 17.14
N ASP A 343 -20.23 2.59 17.21
CA ASP A 343 -19.86 3.70 16.32
C ASP A 343 -18.51 4.28 16.76
N LEU A 344 -17.61 4.47 15.80
CA LEU A 344 -16.34 5.16 16.00
C LEU A 344 -16.15 6.15 14.85
N LEU A 345 -15.84 7.39 15.21
CA LEU A 345 -15.50 8.47 14.28
C LEU A 345 -14.19 9.11 14.72
N LEU A 346 -13.28 9.30 13.78
CA LEU A 346 -12.09 10.13 13.92
C LEU A 346 -12.07 11.12 12.75
N SER A 347 -11.85 12.41 13.02
CA SER A 347 -11.69 13.41 11.98
C SER A 347 -10.54 14.36 12.27
N VAL A 348 -9.86 14.78 11.21
CA VAL A 348 -8.85 15.83 11.22
C VAL A 348 -9.37 16.98 10.36
N THR A 349 -9.50 18.16 10.96
CA THR A 349 -10.02 19.37 10.32
C THR A 349 -9.09 20.55 10.56
N ASP A 350 -9.28 21.62 9.77
CA ASP A 350 -8.62 22.91 9.98
C ASP A 350 -7.09 22.78 10.10
N VAL A 351 -6.48 22.02 9.18
CA VAL A 351 -5.03 21.87 9.12
C VAL A 351 -4.41 23.19 8.65
N GLU A 352 -3.55 23.74 9.50
CA GLU A 352 -2.84 24.99 9.27
C GLU A 352 -1.35 24.76 9.53
N MET A 353 -0.50 25.34 8.69
CA MET A 353 0.94 25.37 8.93
C MET A 353 1.30 26.77 9.42
N LYS A 354 1.58 26.90 10.72
CA LYS A 354 2.08 28.14 11.30
C LYS A 354 3.60 28.10 11.34
N THR A 355 4.24 29.25 11.49
CA THR A 355 5.66 29.31 11.87
C THR A 355 5.75 29.94 13.25
N HIS A 356 6.65 29.43 14.09
CA HIS A 356 7.06 30.15 15.30
C HIS A 356 8.57 30.37 15.26
N SER A 357 8.99 31.53 15.73
CA SER A 357 10.40 31.87 15.81
C SER A 357 11.00 31.29 17.09
N ILE A 358 12.08 30.52 16.96
CA ILE A 358 12.95 30.21 18.08
C ILE A 358 14.21 31.08 18.03
N THR A 359 14.66 31.53 19.19
CA THR A 359 15.98 32.15 19.36
C THR A 359 16.84 31.15 20.13
N ALA A 360 17.87 30.63 19.49
CA ALA A 360 18.85 29.77 20.15
C ALA A 360 20.00 30.64 20.71
N GLU A 361 20.44 30.37 21.93
CA GLU A 361 21.65 31.00 22.47
C GLU A 361 22.89 30.35 21.83
N GLY A 362 23.78 31.19 21.28
CA GLY A 362 25.04 30.74 20.73
C GLY A 362 26.05 30.33 21.80
N PRO A 363 27.15 29.65 21.41
CA PRO A 363 28.21 29.23 22.33
C PRO A 363 28.83 30.40 23.13
N ASP A 364 28.65 31.62 22.63
CA ASP A 364 29.23 32.86 23.12
C ASP A 364 28.20 33.69 23.93
N GLY A 365 26.98 33.18 24.13
CA GLY A 365 25.84 33.91 24.71
C GLY A 365 25.17 34.91 23.75
N ALA A 366 25.65 35.03 22.50
CA ALA A 366 25.00 35.84 21.48
C ALA A 366 23.80 35.09 20.88
N PRO A 367 22.63 35.75 20.69
CA PRO A 367 21.47 35.10 20.08
C PRO A 367 21.77 34.75 18.61
N TYR A 368 21.58 33.49 18.23
CA TYR A 368 21.50 33.11 16.82
C TYR A 368 20.30 33.82 16.16
N PRO A 369 20.35 34.10 14.84
CA PRO A 369 19.22 34.65 14.12
C PRO A 369 17.97 33.80 14.34
N GLN A 370 16.81 34.47 14.45
CA GLN A 370 15.53 33.81 14.65
C GLN A 370 15.31 32.76 13.55
N MET A 371 15.17 31.51 13.97
CA MET A 371 14.81 30.42 13.06
C MET A 371 13.30 30.24 13.14
N GLU A 372 12.62 30.43 12.01
CA GLU A 372 11.22 30.06 11.87
C GLU A 372 11.12 28.54 11.75
N ILE A 373 10.46 27.92 12.72
CA ILE A 373 10.17 26.48 12.71
C ILE A 373 8.71 26.28 12.29
N PRO A 374 8.44 25.42 11.28
CA PRO A 374 7.09 25.00 10.95
C PRO A 374 6.40 24.34 12.16
N ASP A 375 5.20 24.81 12.47
CA ASP A 375 4.33 24.31 13.54
C ASP A 375 2.99 23.89 12.94
N PRO A 376 2.83 22.59 12.63
CA PRO A 376 1.59 22.08 12.08
C PRO A 376 0.51 22.06 13.16
N GLY A 377 -0.51 22.89 12.98
CA GLY A 377 -1.75 22.88 13.76
C GLY A 377 -2.85 22.09 13.04
N ALA A 378 -3.63 21.32 13.78
CA ALA A 378 -4.84 20.69 13.28
C ALA A 378 -5.84 20.50 14.42
N LYS A 379 -7.13 20.45 14.09
CA LYS A 379 -8.17 20.01 15.03
C LYS A 379 -8.45 18.53 14.83
N VAL A 380 -8.32 17.75 15.90
CA VAL A 380 -8.59 16.31 15.89
C VAL A 380 -9.81 16.06 16.75
N LEU A 381 -10.81 15.37 16.22
CA LEU A 381 -12.04 14.99 16.92
C LEU A 381 -12.19 13.47 16.87
N PHE A 382 -12.33 12.87 18.04
CA PHE A 382 -12.76 11.49 18.22
C PHE A 382 -14.17 11.47 18.79
N ALA A 383 -15.02 10.58 18.31
CA ALA A 383 -16.33 10.35 18.89
C ALA A 383 -16.74 8.87 18.84
N THR A 384 -17.49 8.44 19.85
CA THR A 384 -18.07 7.10 19.89
C THR A 384 -19.45 7.12 20.53
N SER A 385 -20.32 6.24 20.03
CA SER A 385 -21.68 6.07 20.53
C SER A 385 -21.69 5.42 21.91
N VAL A 386 -22.53 5.94 22.79
CA VAL A 386 -22.76 5.41 24.14
C VAL A 386 -24.03 4.58 24.13
N ASN A 387 -23.99 3.45 24.82
CA ASN A 387 -25.12 2.55 25.00
C ASN A 387 -25.56 2.48 26.47
N ASP A 388 -24.62 2.31 27.40
CA ASP A 388 -24.87 2.30 28.83
C ASP A 388 -23.97 3.32 29.50
N LYS A 389 -24.55 4.48 29.86
CA LYS A 389 -23.79 5.60 30.42
C LYS A 389 -22.99 5.20 31.67
N PRO A 390 -23.53 4.44 32.66
CA PRO A 390 -22.74 4.05 33.83
C PRO A 390 -21.51 3.19 33.48
N SER A 391 -21.65 2.20 32.60
CA SER A 391 -20.50 1.39 32.15
C SER A 391 -19.50 2.25 31.37
N PHE A 392 -19.97 3.19 30.56
CA PHE A 392 -19.12 4.10 29.81
C PHE A 392 -18.41 5.12 30.72
N ASP A 393 -19.09 5.68 31.72
CA ASP A 393 -18.49 6.58 32.71
C ASP A 393 -17.31 5.91 33.42
N LYS A 394 -17.48 4.63 33.77
CA LYS A 394 -16.43 3.82 34.38
C LYS A 394 -15.25 3.57 33.43
N LEU A 395 -15.53 3.17 32.18
CA LEU A 395 -14.51 3.04 31.13
C LEU A 395 -13.74 4.35 30.93
N PHE A 396 -14.47 5.46 30.86
CA PHE A 396 -13.90 6.78 30.67
C PHE A 396 -13.02 7.19 31.85
N GLY A 397 -13.46 6.96 33.09
CA GLY A 397 -12.64 7.21 34.28
C GLY A 397 -11.32 6.44 34.25
N ILE A 398 -11.34 5.18 33.82
CA ILE A 398 -10.12 4.37 33.64
C ILE A 398 -9.20 4.99 32.58
N LEU A 399 -9.75 5.35 31.41
CA LEU A 399 -8.99 5.99 30.34
C LEU A 399 -8.38 7.31 30.80
N GLN A 400 -9.11 8.10 31.59
CA GLN A 400 -8.65 9.36 32.16
C GLN A 400 -7.46 9.16 33.11
N THR A 401 -7.57 8.23 34.06
CA THR A 401 -6.48 7.90 35.00
C THR A 401 -5.24 7.44 34.22
N LYS A 402 -5.41 6.56 33.24
CA LYS A 402 -4.29 6.02 32.45
C LYS A 402 -3.67 7.09 31.54
N ALA A 403 -4.47 7.97 30.95
CA ALA A 403 -3.95 9.08 30.15
C ALA A 403 -3.14 10.07 31.00
N GLN A 404 -3.57 10.36 32.23
CA GLN A 404 -2.80 11.19 33.17
C GLN A 404 -1.49 10.53 33.59
N GLU A 405 -1.48 9.20 33.76
CA GLU A 405 -0.30 8.42 34.15
C GLU A 405 0.75 8.35 33.02
N PHE A 406 0.32 8.08 31.79
CA PHE A 406 1.23 7.76 30.69
C PHE A 406 1.48 8.91 29.70
N VAL A 407 0.54 9.85 29.55
CA VAL A 407 0.61 10.94 28.56
C VAL A 407 0.04 12.28 29.10
N PRO A 408 0.53 12.78 30.26
CA PRO A 408 -0.06 13.94 30.95
C PRO A 408 -0.12 15.22 30.10
N ASP A 409 0.94 15.49 29.33
CA ASP A 409 1.02 16.68 28.47
C ASP A 409 0.01 16.64 27.32
N PHE A 410 -0.24 15.46 26.75
CA PHE A 410 -1.26 15.28 25.72
C PHE A 410 -2.65 15.41 26.35
N TYR A 411 -2.89 14.73 27.47
CA TYR A 411 -4.16 14.73 28.17
C TYR A 411 -4.61 16.15 28.56
N SER A 412 -3.69 17.00 29.04
CA SER A 412 -4.00 18.40 29.41
C SER A 412 -4.50 19.28 28.26
N LYS A 413 -4.27 18.86 27.00
CA LYS A 413 -4.67 19.58 25.78
C LYS A 413 -5.94 19.03 25.14
N ILE A 414 -6.54 17.98 25.71
CA ILE A 414 -7.74 17.33 25.19
C ILE A 414 -8.95 17.69 26.04
N HIS A 415 -9.97 18.19 25.37
CA HIS A 415 -11.30 18.40 25.93
C HIS A 415 -12.17 17.21 25.57
N PHE A 416 -13.01 16.77 26.50
CA PHE A 416 -13.95 15.68 26.26
C PHE A 416 -15.27 15.97 26.95
N GLN A 417 -16.35 15.43 26.41
CA GLN A 417 -17.67 15.45 27.02
C GLN A 417 -18.43 14.18 26.68
N LEU A 418 -19.39 13.87 27.55
CA LEU A 418 -20.23 12.71 27.47
C LEU A 418 -21.68 13.14 27.69
N ASN A 419 -22.57 12.79 26.75
CA ASN A 419 -24.01 12.83 26.96
C ASN A 419 -24.59 11.40 26.93
N ASN A 420 -25.91 11.26 26.85
CA ASN A 420 -26.55 9.94 26.87
C ASN A 420 -26.25 9.08 25.62
N ASP A 421 -25.95 9.71 24.48
CA ASP A 421 -25.82 9.04 23.19
C ASP A 421 -24.38 9.00 22.66
N TRP A 422 -23.55 9.95 23.06
CA TRP A 422 -22.23 10.19 22.48
C TRP A 422 -21.20 10.60 23.53
N PHE A 423 -20.01 10.04 23.36
CA PHE A 423 -18.77 10.58 23.88
C PHE A 423 -18.03 11.28 22.75
N ALA A 424 -17.46 12.45 23.02
CA ALA A 424 -16.61 13.18 22.08
C ALA A 424 -15.37 13.73 22.79
N ALA A 425 -14.22 13.65 22.13
CA ALA A 425 -12.95 14.18 22.61
C ALA A 425 -12.21 14.92 21.48
N SER A 426 -11.66 16.10 21.77
CA SER A 426 -10.92 16.90 20.80
C SER A 426 -9.92 17.83 21.47
N ASN A 427 -8.89 18.24 20.74
CA ASN A 427 -8.03 19.37 21.14
C ASN A 427 -8.70 20.75 20.97
N SER A 428 -10.00 20.81 20.63
CA SER A 428 -10.80 22.03 20.58
C SER A 428 -12.12 21.81 21.34
N PRO A 429 -12.39 22.58 22.41
CA PRO A 429 -13.63 22.43 23.16
C PRO A 429 -14.85 22.82 22.31
N GLU A 430 -14.69 23.73 21.35
CA GLU A 430 -15.73 24.11 20.40
C GLU A 430 -16.16 22.92 19.53
N GLN A 431 -15.20 22.10 19.06
CA GLN A 431 -15.47 20.90 18.27
C GLN A 431 -16.28 19.88 19.09
N VAL A 432 -15.93 19.67 20.35
CA VAL A 432 -16.65 18.75 21.25
C VAL A 432 -18.11 19.22 21.42
N ASN A 433 -18.30 20.48 21.81
CA ASN A 433 -19.63 21.05 22.06
C ASN A 433 -20.52 21.01 20.82
N ALA A 434 -19.97 21.39 19.66
CA ALA A 434 -20.71 21.41 18.40
C ALA A 434 -21.07 20.01 17.90
N PHE A 435 -20.17 19.02 18.05
CA PHE A 435 -20.47 17.64 17.68
C PHE A 435 -21.62 17.07 18.51
N LEU A 436 -21.58 17.27 19.83
CA LEU A 436 -22.61 16.78 20.75
C LEU A 436 -23.95 17.50 20.59
N SER A 437 -23.95 18.71 20.04
CA SER A 437 -25.16 19.45 19.66
C SER A 437 -25.84 18.92 18.38
N GLY A 438 -25.24 17.95 17.69
CA GLY A 438 -25.87 17.23 16.58
C GLY A 438 -25.72 17.89 15.21
N GLY A 439 -24.51 18.37 14.88
CA GLY A 439 -24.18 19.14 13.65
C GLY A 439 -24.89 18.72 12.36
N ASN A 440 -25.07 19.69 11.45
CA ASN A 440 -25.94 19.59 10.27
C ASN A 440 -25.18 19.72 8.93
N ASN A 441 -23.90 19.39 8.89
CA ASN A 441 -23.13 19.44 7.66
C ASN A 441 -23.65 18.41 6.64
N GLN A 442 -23.31 18.61 5.37
CA GLN A 442 -23.69 17.70 4.27
C GLN A 442 -22.45 17.39 3.44
N PHE A 443 -21.61 16.50 3.94
CA PHE A 443 -20.38 16.15 3.24
C PHE A 443 -20.68 15.19 2.08
N PRO A 444 -20.24 15.49 0.84
CA PRO A 444 -20.45 14.59 -0.30
C PRO A 444 -19.87 13.18 -0.07
N PHE A 445 -18.73 13.08 0.63
CA PHE A 445 -18.11 11.80 0.96
C PHE A 445 -18.87 11.00 2.03
N ALA A 446 -19.73 11.62 2.84
CA ALA A 446 -20.53 10.91 3.85
C ALA A 446 -21.46 9.88 3.20
N ASN A 447 -22.07 10.22 2.05
CA ASN A 447 -22.92 9.30 1.30
C ASN A 447 -22.15 8.11 0.70
N ARG A 448 -20.85 8.28 0.43
CA ARG A 448 -20.00 7.21 -0.10
C ARG A 448 -19.61 6.21 0.98
N ILE A 449 -19.41 6.68 2.21
CA ILE A 449 -19.07 5.86 3.38
C ILE A 449 -20.32 5.25 4.03
N SER A 450 -21.44 5.96 3.98
CA SER A 450 -22.71 5.52 4.56
C SER A 450 -23.13 4.16 4.01
N GLY A 451 -23.66 3.32 4.90
CA GLY A 451 -24.10 1.97 4.54
C GLY A 451 -22.98 0.92 4.45
N LYS A 452 -21.72 1.30 4.72
CA LYS A 452 -20.54 0.42 4.79
C LYS A 452 -20.17 0.14 6.25
N ALA A 453 -19.49 -0.97 6.53
CA ALA A 453 -19.04 -1.27 7.90
C ALA A 453 -17.91 -0.35 8.35
N PHE A 454 -17.05 0.04 7.42
CA PHE A 454 -16.04 1.07 7.63
C PHE A 454 -15.89 1.94 6.39
N GLY A 455 -15.40 3.16 6.58
CA GLY A 455 -14.89 3.97 5.49
C GLY A 455 -14.03 5.13 5.96
N GLY A 456 -13.27 5.65 5.01
CA GLY A 456 -12.35 6.76 5.22
C GLY A 456 -12.39 7.73 4.05
N TYR A 457 -12.06 8.98 4.34
CA TYR A 457 -11.92 10.07 3.38
C TYR A 457 -10.65 10.85 3.71
N ILE A 458 -9.84 11.18 2.70
CA ILE A 458 -8.68 12.05 2.84
C ILE A 458 -8.71 13.08 1.72
N ASN A 459 -8.78 14.37 2.05
CA ASN A 459 -8.64 15.45 1.08
C ASN A 459 -7.16 15.77 0.86
N VAL A 460 -6.54 15.05 -0.07
CA VAL A 460 -5.12 15.19 -0.40
C VAL A 460 -4.83 16.59 -0.92
N GLN A 461 -5.70 17.15 -1.77
CA GLN A 461 -5.51 18.48 -2.33
C GLN A 461 -5.47 19.56 -1.25
N GLN A 462 -6.42 19.50 -0.31
CA GLN A 462 -6.47 20.45 0.81
C GLN A 462 -5.25 20.29 1.71
N LEU A 463 -4.84 19.06 2.01
CA LEU A 463 -3.63 18.81 2.80
C LEU A 463 -2.39 19.43 2.14
N LEU A 464 -2.19 19.20 0.84
CA LEU A 464 -1.08 19.77 0.08
C LEU A 464 -1.11 21.30 0.11
N ARG A 465 -2.28 21.92 -0.05
CA ARG A 465 -2.46 23.38 0.06
C ARG A 465 -2.12 23.90 1.44
N SER A 466 -2.55 23.20 2.50
CA SER A 466 -2.28 23.60 3.89
C SER A 466 -0.79 23.56 4.24
N VAL A 467 -0.03 22.59 3.70
CA VAL A 467 1.41 22.47 4.01
C VAL A 467 2.31 23.21 3.01
N SER A 468 1.79 23.58 1.83
CA SER A 468 2.55 24.27 0.78
C SER A 468 3.40 25.45 1.28
N PRO A 469 2.91 26.36 2.16
CA PRO A 469 3.72 27.50 2.61
C PRO A 469 5.05 27.11 3.27
N ALA A 470 5.13 25.96 3.96
CA ALA A 470 6.35 25.52 4.64
C ALA A 470 7.31 24.72 3.74
N PHE A 471 6.80 24.07 2.69
CA PHE A 471 7.60 23.15 1.87
C PHE A 471 7.90 23.68 0.45
N ALA A 472 7.16 24.68 -0.03
CA ALA A 472 7.39 25.34 -1.31
C ALA A 472 8.32 26.57 -1.15
N THR A 473 9.51 26.36 -0.58
CA THR A 473 10.42 27.44 -0.16
C THR A 473 11.17 28.12 -1.31
N ASP A 474 11.21 27.51 -2.49
CA ASP A 474 11.82 28.06 -3.70
C ASP A 474 10.93 27.85 -4.94
N SER A 475 11.31 28.47 -6.06
CA SER A 475 10.50 28.43 -7.29
C SER A 475 10.28 27.01 -7.84
N SER A 476 11.28 26.14 -7.76
CA SER A 476 11.15 24.75 -8.23
C SER A 476 10.30 23.89 -7.29
N ALA A 477 10.46 24.09 -5.97
CA ALA A 477 9.63 23.44 -4.97
C ALA A 477 8.16 23.87 -5.09
N LYS A 478 7.92 25.17 -5.36
CA LYS A 478 6.58 25.71 -5.62
C LYS A 478 5.94 25.11 -6.87
N LEU A 479 6.66 25.04 -7.99
CA LEU A 479 6.15 24.42 -9.21
C LEU A 479 5.84 22.92 -9.01
N ALA A 480 6.64 22.20 -8.24
CA ALA A 480 6.39 20.79 -7.93
C ALA A 480 5.16 20.61 -7.03
N MET A 481 4.98 21.50 -6.05
CA MET A 481 3.81 21.52 -5.18
C MET A 481 2.54 21.87 -5.98
N ASP A 482 2.59 22.88 -6.85
CA ASP A 482 1.47 23.24 -7.73
C ASP A 482 1.09 22.09 -8.67
N ALA A 483 2.07 21.40 -9.25
CA ALA A 483 1.83 20.19 -10.05
C ALA A 483 1.14 19.09 -9.23
N SER A 484 1.53 18.92 -7.96
CA SER A 484 0.93 17.93 -7.06
C SER A 484 -0.51 18.30 -6.68
N ILE A 485 -0.76 19.57 -6.35
CA ILE A 485 -2.10 20.10 -6.02
C ILE A 485 -3.06 19.96 -7.22
N ASN A 486 -2.55 20.12 -8.44
CA ASN A 486 -3.34 19.98 -9.67
C ASN A 486 -3.54 18.53 -10.12
N MET A 487 -2.83 17.57 -9.53
CA MET A 487 -2.95 16.14 -9.83
C MET A 487 -3.92 15.46 -8.86
N TRP A 488 -3.68 15.61 -7.56
CA TRP A 488 -4.34 14.82 -6.52
C TRP A 488 -5.54 15.55 -5.93
N GLN A 489 -6.69 14.88 -5.84
CA GLN A 489 -7.88 15.44 -5.20
C GLN A 489 -8.11 14.84 -3.81
N ASP A 490 -8.58 13.60 -3.76
CA ASP A 490 -8.96 12.93 -2.52
C ASP A 490 -8.82 11.41 -2.61
N ILE A 491 -8.85 10.76 -1.46
CA ILE A 491 -8.88 9.30 -1.33
C ILE A 491 -10.16 8.94 -0.59
N VAL A 492 -10.89 7.95 -1.10
CA VAL A 492 -12.04 7.36 -0.41
C VAL A 492 -11.82 5.87 -0.24
N ILE A 493 -12.01 5.37 0.97
CA ILE A 493 -11.87 3.96 1.32
C ILE A 493 -13.20 3.50 1.89
N THR A 494 -13.67 2.33 1.50
CA THR A 494 -14.88 1.71 2.06
C THR A 494 -14.72 0.20 2.18
N GLY A 495 -15.48 -0.43 3.06
CA GLY A 495 -15.60 -1.88 3.02
C GLY A 495 -16.56 -2.47 4.02
N GLY A 496 -16.58 -3.80 4.05
CA GLY A 496 -17.55 -4.60 4.81
C GLY A 496 -18.71 -5.12 3.97
N ASP A 497 -18.67 -4.93 2.64
CA ASP A 497 -19.58 -5.62 1.73
C ASP A 497 -19.12 -7.06 1.50
N ARG A 498 -20.01 -7.85 0.87
CA ARG A 498 -19.72 -9.23 0.51
C ARG A 498 -20.14 -9.51 -0.93
N GLU A 499 -19.28 -10.19 -1.67
CA GLU A 499 -19.57 -10.72 -3.01
C GLU A 499 -19.23 -12.21 -3.02
N GLY A 500 -20.24 -13.07 -3.18
CA GLY A 500 -20.04 -14.52 -3.10
C GLY A 500 -19.50 -14.95 -1.73
N ASP A 501 -18.29 -15.51 -1.72
CA ASP A 501 -17.53 -15.98 -0.56
C ASP A 501 -16.49 -14.97 -0.06
N ALA A 502 -16.29 -13.85 -0.75
CA ALA A 502 -15.30 -12.83 -0.40
C ALA A 502 -15.92 -11.63 0.33
N PHE A 503 -15.19 -11.08 1.29
CA PHE A 503 -15.44 -9.76 1.85
C PHE A 503 -14.74 -8.70 1.00
N ILE A 504 -15.43 -7.60 0.71
CA ILE A 504 -14.98 -6.57 -0.20
C ILE A 504 -14.59 -5.30 0.57
N ALA A 505 -13.46 -4.73 0.16
CA ALA A 505 -13.10 -3.35 0.47
C ALA A 505 -12.58 -2.65 -0.79
N GLU A 506 -12.94 -1.39 -0.96
CA GLU A 506 -12.62 -0.58 -2.12
C GLU A 506 -11.87 0.67 -1.68
N ALA A 507 -10.89 1.09 -2.48
CA ALA A 507 -10.23 2.38 -2.32
C ALA A 507 -10.15 3.08 -3.67
N GLU A 508 -10.43 4.38 -3.69
CA GLU A 508 -10.33 5.21 -4.88
C GLU A 508 -9.41 6.39 -4.60
N VAL A 509 -8.35 6.53 -5.40
CA VAL A 509 -7.53 7.74 -5.44
C VAL A 509 -8.07 8.61 -6.57
N ASN A 510 -8.77 9.67 -6.21
CA ASN A 510 -9.41 10.59 -7.13
C ASN A 510 -8.43 11.68 -7.57
N LEU A 511 -8.37 11.91 -8.88
CA LEU A 511 -7.54 12.94 -9.52
C LEU A 511 -8.39 14.18 -9.83
N VAL A 512 -7.76 15.35 -9.95
CA VAL A 512 -8.48 16.60 -10.22
C VAL A 512 -9.14 16.58 -11.60
N ASP A 513 -8.42 16.17 -12.64
CA ASP A 513 -9.01 15.99 -13.97
C ASP A 513 -9.81 14.69 -14.02
N LYS A 514 -11.13 14.80 -14.14
CA LYS A 514 -12.06 13.66 -14.18
C LYS A 514 -12.18 13.00 -15.54
N SER A 515 -11.70 13.65 -16.59
CA SER A 515 -11.94 13.28 -17.99
C SER A 515 -10.81 12.43 -18.58
N THR A 516 -9.58 12.61 -18.11
CA THR A 516 -8.41 11.87 -18.62
C THR A 516 -8.17 10.59 -17.82
N ASN A 517 -7.77 9.52 -18.50
CA ASN A 517 -7.33 8.28 -17.83
C ASN A 517 -6.21 8.55 -16.82
N SER A 518 -6.30 7.99 -15.62
CA SER A 518 -5.36 8.25 -14.53
C SER A 518 -3.93 7.81 -14.85
N LEU A 519 -3.71 6.77 -15.65
CA LEU A 519 -2.37 6.35 -16.06
C LEU A 519 -1.73 7.40 -16.99
N LYS A 520 -2.51 8.02 -17.89
CA LYS A 520 -2.03 9.15 -18.71
C LYS A 520 -1.67 10.35 -17.86
N GLN A 521 -2.50 10.67 -16.87
CA GLN A 521 -2.24 11.77 -15.95
C GLN A 521 -0.96 11.51 -15.14
N LEU A 522 -0.79 10.30 -14.60
CA LEU A 522 0.43 9.89 -13.90
C LEU A 522 1.67 10.01 -14.79
N ASN A 523 1.61 9.55 -16.05
CA ASN A 523 2.71 9.66 -16.99
C ASN A 523 3.14 11.14 -17.19
N LYS A 524 2.16 12.04 -17.41
CA LYS A 524 2.41 13.49 -17.57
C LYS A 524 2.91 14.15 -16.28
N TYR A 525 2.37 13.73 -15.14
CA TYR A 525 2.77 14.23 -13.83
C TYR A 525 4.22 13.87 -13.53
N LEU A 526 4.62 12.60 -13.73
CA LEU A 526 6.00 12.15 -13.55
C LEU A 526 6.97 12.90 -14.47
N ASP A 527 6.57 13.15 -15.72
CA ASP A 527 7.35 13.97 -16.65
C ASP A 527 7.54 15.41 -16.15
N THR A 528 6.47 16.02 -15.65
CA THR A 528 6.53 17.37 -15.07
C THR A 528 7.48 17.43 -13.87
N ILE A 529 7.38 16.48 -12.94
CA ILE A 529 8.26 16.42 -11.77
C ILE A 529 9.72 16.18 -12.16
N SER A 530 9.98 15.32 -13.16
CA SER A 530 11.34 15.06 -13.65
C SER A 530 12.01 16.33 -14.18
N LYS A 531 11.28 17.15 -14.96
CA LYS A 531 11.78 18.43 -15.49
C LYS A 531 12.18 19.42 -14.40
N LEU A 532 11.45 19.42 -13.29
CA LEU A 532 11.72 20.31 -12.16
C LEU A 532 12.95 19.88 -11.34
N LYS A 533 13.31 18.60 -11.36
CA LYS A 533 14.55 18.09 -10.71
C LYS A 533 15.81 18.35 -11.55
N HIS A 534 15.69 18.39 -12.88
CA HIS A 534 16.83 18.51 -13.81
C HIS A 534 17.77 19.74 -13.59
N PRO A 535 17.30 20.95 -13.20
CA PRO A 535 18.19 22.09 -12.97
C PRO A 535 19.13 21.92 -11.77
N ARG A 536 18.82 21.04 -10.81
CA ARG A 536 19.62 20.83 -9.60
C ARG A 536 20.78 19.85 -9.80
N HIS A 537 20.64 18.87 -10.69
CA HIS A 537 21.67 17.87 -10.94
C HIS A 537 22.93 18.42 -11.62
N ARG A 538 22.86 19.55 -12.35
CA ARG A 538 24.07 20.18 -12.92
C ARG A 538 24.88 21.02 -11.94
N ARG A 539 24.35 21.38 -10.76
CA ARG A 539 25.03 22.29 -9.81
C ARG A 539 25.59 21.62 -8.55
N TYR A 540 25.22 20.37 -8.26
CA TYR A 540 25.56 19.71 -6.99
C TYR A 540 26.10 18.28 -7.14
N ASP A 541 26.94 18.03 -8.16
CA ASP A 541 27.78 16.82 -8.23
C ASP A 541 29.00 16.88 -7.27
N VAL A 542 28.88 17.61 -6.16
CA VAL A 542 29.84 17.58 -5.06
C VAL A 542 29.09 17.24 -3.77
N GLN A 543 29.17 15.95 -3.40
CA GLN A 543 28.98 15.36 -2.07
C GLN A 543 27.96 16.03 -1.14
N VAL A 544 26.67 15.66 -1.26
CA VAL A 544 25.73 15.66 -0.11
C VAL A 544 24.76 14.49 -0.23
N ASN A 545 24.60 13.71 0.85
CA ASN A 545 23.54 12.70 0.98
C ASN A 545 22.16 13.39 0.95
N TYR A 546 21.39 13.18 -0.12
CA TYR A 546 20.04 13.72 -0.24
C TYR A 546 18.99 12.75 0.31
N SER A 547 18.18 13.24 1.26
CA SER A 547 16.82 12.74 1.49
C SER A 547 15.90 13.28 0.38
N ASP A 548 15.40 12.39 -0.46
CA ASP A 548 14.52 12.70 -1.61
C ASP A 548 13.17 13.29 -1.16
N PRO A 549 12.71 14.42 -1.72
CA PRO A 549 11.38 14.98 -1.46
C PRO A 549 10.22 14.04 -1.85
N ALA A 550 10.41 13.17 -2.84
CA ALA A 550 9.43 12.12 -3.16
C ALA A 550 9.47 10.99 -2.11
N ALA A 551 10.65 10.68 -1.56
CA ALA A 551 10.79 9.84 -0.38
C ALA A 551 10.24 10.50 0.90
N LEU A 552 10.25 11.83 1.03
CA LEU A 552 9.57 12.57 2.11
C LEU A 552 8.06 12.58 1.93
N SER A 553 7.57 12.61 0.69
CA SER A 553 6.15 12.47 0.36
C SER A 553 5.64 11.05 0.66
N LEU A 554 6.42 10.02 0.31
CA LEU A 554 6.15 8.63 0.69
C LEU A 554 6.39 8.37 2.19
N ALA A 555 7.35 9.05 2.83
CA ALA A 555 7.61 8.94 4.27
C ALA A 555 6.57 9.70 5.10
N ALA A 556 5.95 10.75 4.57
CA ALA A 556 4.77 11.38 5.15
C ALA A 556 3.52 10.49 5.05
N LEU A 557 3.51 9.55 4.09
CA LEU A 557 2.49 8.50 3.97
C LEU A 557 2.84 7.19 4.71
N LYS A 558 4.08 7.03 5.20
CA LYS A 558 4.48 5.84 5.99
C LYS A 558 3.62 5.61 7.24
N PRO A 559 3.20 6.62 8.01
CA PRO A 559 2.31 6.43 9.16
C PRO A 559 0.89 5.98 8.75
N VAL A 560 0.52 6.15 7.48
CA VAL A 560 -0.79 5.78 6.93
C VAL A 560 -0.77 4.39 6.28
N LEU A 561 0.40 3.93 5.83
CA LEU A 561 0.60 2.66 5.12
C LEU A 561 1.24 1.56 5.98
N HIS A 562 1.70 1.90 7.18
CA HIS A 562 2.15 0.97 8.20
C HIS A 562 1.54 1.38 9.55
N PRO A 563 0.57 0.63 10.10
CA PRO A 563 0.21 0.79 11.51
C PRO A 563 1.36 0.39 12.43
#